data_AF-A0A6P2CG04-F1
#
_entry.id   AF-A0A6P2CG04-F1
#
_cell.length_a   1.000
_cell.length_b   1.000
_cell.length_c   1.000
_cell.angle_alpha   90.00
_cell.angle_beta   90.00
_cell.angle_gamma   90.00
#
_symmetry.space_group_name_H-M   'P 1'
#
loop_
_entity.id
_entity.type
_entity.pdbx_description
1 polymer ?
#
loop_
_entity_poly.entity_id
_entity_poly.type
_entity_poly.pdbx_seq_one_letter_code
_entity_poly.pdbx_strand_id
1 'polypeptide(L)' 'MSTSAIVMMVITVALLWGGLVASIVHLRRNPDPDED' A
#
# COMPACT_ATOMS: atom_id res chain seq x y z
N MET A 1 -26.10 0.89 -1.05
CA MET A 1 -24.70 1.34 -1.06
C MET A 1 -24.33 1.66 -2.49
N SER A 2 -24.07 2.93 -2.84
CA SER A 2 -23.75 3.28 -4.23
C SER A 2 -22.34 2.80 -4.59
N THR A 3 -22.16 2.33 -5.82
CA THR A 3 -20.83 1.95 -6.34
C THR A 3 -19.81 3.09 -6.19
N SER A 4 -20.27 4.34 -6.34
CA SER A 4 -19.46 5.53 -6.13
C SER A 4 -18.91 5.66 -4.70
N ALA A 5 -19.70 5.30 -3.69
CA ALA A 5 -19.27 5.36 -2.29
C ALA A 5 -18.17 4.33 -2.01
N ILE A 6 -18.29 3.12 -2.56
CA ILE A 6 -17.28 2.06 -2.42
C ILE A 6 -15.98 2.46 -3.11
N VAL A 7 -16.06 3.02 -4.32
CA VAL A 7 -14.88 3.49 -5.06
C VAL A 7 -14.13 4.57 -4.26
N MET A 8 -14.85 5.56 -3.72
CA MET A 8 -14.25 6.60 -2.89
C MET A 8 -13.60 6.04 -1.63
N MET A 9 -14.24 5.07 -0.98
CA MET A 9 -13.68 4.40 0.19
C MET A 9 -12.35 3.72 -0.12
N VAL A 10 -12.27 2.96 -1.22
CA VAL A 10 -11.03 2.30 -1.65
C VAL A 10 -9.93 3.32 -1.95
N ILE A 11 -10.25 4.43 -2.62
CA ILE A 11 -9.30 5.52 -2.89
C ILE A 11 -8.75 6.09 -1.58
N THR A 12 -9.61 6.40 -0.60
CA THR A 12 -9.17 6.94 0.69
C THR A 12 -8.27 5.97 1.45
N VAL A 13 -8.62 4.68 1.48
CA VAL A 13 -7.79 3.65 2.10
C VAL A 13 -6.44 3.54 1.38
N ALA A 14 -6.43 3.53 0.04
CA ALA A 14 -5.21 3.49 -0.74
C ALA A 14 -4.35 4.76 -0.58
N LEU A 15 -4.93 5.94 -0.35
CA LEU A 15 -4.17 7.16 -0.10
C LEU A 15 -3.55 7.17 1.31
N LEU A 16 -4.29 6.69 2.32
CA LEU A 16 -3.79 6.61 3.70
C LEU A 16 -2.68 5.55 3.84
N TRP A 17 -2.84 4.42 3.18
CA TRP A 17 -1.98 3.24 3.36
C TRP A 17 -1.08 2.94 2.16
N GLY A 18 -1.25 3.62 1.03
CA GLY A 18 -0.54 3.34 -0.21
C GLY A 18 0.97 3.53 -0.10
N GLY A 19 1.41 4.55 0.63
CA GLY A 19 2.82 4.75 0.94
C GLY A 19 3.40 3.58 1.74
N LEU A 20 2.68 3.12 2.77
CA LEU A 20 3.09 1.97 3.60
C LEU A 20 3.15 0.67 2.79
N VAL A 21 2.12 0.40 1.98
CA VAL A 21 2.08 -0.77 1.09
C VAL A 21 3.23 -0.72 0.09
N ALA A 22 3.50 0.44 -0.51
CA ALA A 22 4.62 0.62 -1.42
C ALA A 22 5.97 0.36 -0.73
N SER A 23 6.18 0.87 0.49
CA SER A 23 7.39 0.62 1.28
C SER A 23 7.57 -0.85 1.62
N ILE A 24 6.51 -1.55 2.03
CA ILE A 24 6.55 -3.00 2.33
C ILE A 24 6.89 -3.79 1.06
N VAL A 25 6.26 -3.47 -0.08
CA VAL A 25 6.54 -4.12 -1.36
C VAL A 25 7.97 -3.85 -1.81
N HIS A 26 8.47 -2.62 -1.61
CA HIS A 26 9.84 -2.24 -1.93
C HIS A 26 10.84 -3.06 -1.11
N LEU A 27 10.65 -3.13 0.22
CA LEU A 27 11.52 -3.90 1.12
C LEU A 27 11.48 -5.40 0.83
N ARG A 28 10.32 -5.96 0.47
CA ARG A 28 10.21 -7.37 0.06
C ARG A 28 10.90 -7.67 -1.27
N ARG A 29 10.94 -6.70 -2.19
CA ARG A 29 11.58 -6.87 -3.51
C ARG A 29 13.08 -6.63 -3.46
N ASN A 30 13.54 -5.75 -2.58
CA ASN A 30 14.94 -5.45 -2.37
C ASN A 30 15.26 -5.65 -0.88
N PRO A 31 15.24 -6.91 -0.39
CA PRO A 31 15.64 -7.19 0.97
C PRO A 31 17.06 -6.66 1.17
N ASP A 32 17.31 -6.03 2.32
CA ASP A 32 18.67 -5.64 2.66
C ASP A 32 19.54 -6.91 2.63
N PRO A 33 20.74 -6.84 2.03
CA PRO A 33 21.66 -7.95 2.09
C PRO A 33 21.89 -8.26 3.57
N ASP A 34 21.70 -9.52 3.95
CA ASP A 34 21.98 -10.00 5.30
C ASP A 34 23.42 -9.58 5.65
N GLU A 35 23.57 -8.68 6.62
CA GLU A 35 24.89 -8.30 7.14
C GLU A 35 25.41 -9.49 7.97
N ASP A 36 26.25 -10.33 7.34
CA ASP A 36 27.03 -11.41 7.97
C ASP A 36 27.98 -10.89 9.08
#